data_AF-A0A850CI01-F1
#
_entry.id   AF-A0A850CI01-F1
#
_cell.length_a   1.000
_cell.length_b   1.000
_cell.length_c   1.000
_cell.angle_alpha   90.00
_cell.angle_beta   90.00
_cell.angle_gamma   90.00
#
_symmetry.space_group_name_H-M   'P 1'
#
loop_
_entity.id
_entity.type
_entity.pdbx_description
1 polymer ?
#
loop_
_entity_poly.entity_id
_entity_poly.type
_entity_poly.pdbx_seq_one_letter_code
_entity_poly.pdbx_strand_id
1 'polypeptide(L)' 'MLVATRDRVAQAVENANTPARELAALTKRLMEIVHDIEAIDARAEESSESEAVEDGEFDASAV' A
#
# COMPACT_ATOMS: atom_id res chain seq x y z
N MET A 1 -10.25 -5.82 0.38
CA MET A 1 -11.38 -4.87 0.16
C MET A 1 -10.96 -3.64 -0.64
N LEU A 2 -9.85 -2.97 -0.32
CA LEU A 2 -9.42 -1.74 -1.01
C LEU A 2 -9.13 -1.92 -2.51
N VAL A 3 -8.51 -3.04 -2.91
CA VAL A 3 -8.26 -3.36 -4.33
C VAL A 3 -9.54 -3.36 -5.17
N ALA A 4 -10.61 -4.00 -4.68
CA ALA A 4 -11.90 -4.01 -5.38
C ALA A 4 -12.54 -2.61 -5.46
N THR A 5 -12.26 -1.73 -4.50
CA THR A 5 -12.72 -0.33 -4.53
C THR A 5 -11.92 0.49 -5.53
N ARG A 6 -10.59 0.30 -5.59
CA ARG A 6 -9.71 0.89 -6.61
C ARG A 6 -10.25 0.61 -8.01
N ASP A 7 -10.56 -0.65 -8.29
CA ASP A 7 -11.01 -1.08 -9.63
C ASP A 7 -12.34 -0.42 -10.04
N ARG A 8 -13.29 -0.31 -9.10
CA ARG A 8 -14.57 0.39 -9.36
C ARG A 8 -14.37 1.88 -9.62
N VAL A 9 -13.47 2.52 -8.88
CA VAL A 9 -13.17 3.95 -9.06
C VAL A 9 -12.44 4.18 -10.38
N ALA A 10 -11.48 3.32 -10.75
CA ALA A 10 -10.78 3.39 -12.03
C ALA A 10 -11.76 3.31 -13.21
N GLN A 11 -12.70 2.36 -13.19
CA GLN A 11 -13.76 2.27 -14.20
C GLN A 11 -14.61 3.54 -14.29
N ALA A 12 -14.92 4.17 -13.16
CA ALA A 12 -15.67 5.41 -13.14
C ALA A 12 -14.87 6.59 -13.71
N VAL A 13 -13.55 6.64 -13.48
CA VAL A 13 -12.66 7.67 -14.06
C VAL A 13 -12.55 7.51 -15.58
N GLU A 14 -12.48 6.27 -16.08
CA GLU A 14 -12.37 5.98 -17.52
C GLU A 14 -13.70 6.15 -18.29
N ASN A 15 -14.82 6.24 -17.58
CA ASN A 15 -16.13 6.41 -18.21
C ASN A 15 -16.30 7.83 -18.76
N ALA A 16 -16.48 7.94 -20.09
CA ALA A 16 -16.69 9.22 -20.78
C ALA A 16 -17.96 9.98 -20.35
N ASN A 17 -18.91 9.32 -19.68
CA ASN A 17 -20.12 9.95 -19.15
C ASN A 17 -19.93 10.53 -17.74
N THR A 18 -18.76 10.35 -17.12
CA THR A 18 -18.47 10.88 -15.79
C THR A 18 -18.39 12.41 -15.84
N PRO A 19 -19.21 13.13 -15.05
CA PRO A 19 -19.18 14.60 -15.06
C PRO A 19 -17.80 15.12 -14.66
N ALA A 20 -17.31 16.18 -15.33
CA ALA A 20 -15.96 16.72 -15.09
C ALA A 20 -15.67 17.09 -13.63
N ARG A 21 -16.69 17.54 -12.89
CA ARG A 21 -16.58 17.81 -11.44
C ARG A 21 -16.32 16.53 -10.63
N GLU A 22 -17.03 15.45 -10.96
CA GLU A 22 -16.85 14.14 -10.31
C GLU A 22 -15.53 13.50 -10.75
N LEU A 23 -15.11 13.69 -12.00
CA LEU A 23 -13.85 13.19 -12.52
C LEU A 23 -12.66 13.64 -11.65
N ALA A 24 -12.56 14.94 -11.34
CA ALA A 24 -11.49 15.45 -10.50
C ALA A 24 -11.47 14.81 -9.09
N ALA A 25 -12.65 14.63 -8.50
CA ALA A 25 -12.80 14.01 -7.18
C ALA A 25 -12.42 12.51 -7.23
N LEU A 26 -12.88 11.79 -8.25
CA LEU A 26 -12.61 10.36 -8.43
C LEU A 26 -11.15 10.09 -8.74
N THR A 27 -10.49 10.91 -9.56
CA THR A 27 -9.05 10.79 -9.84
C THR A 27 -8.22 11.00 -8.58
N LYS A 28 -8.56 12.01 -7.76
CA LYS A 28 -7.91 12.19 -6.46
C LYS A 28 -8.13 10.98 -5.56
N ARG A 29 -9.37 10.50 -5.47
CA ARG A 29 -9.71 9.33 -4.64
C ARG A 29 -8.99 8.07 -5.10
N LEU A 30 -8.80 7.89 -6.41
CA LEU A 30 -8.05 6.77 -6.97
C LEU A 30 -6.59 6.81 -6.52
N MET A 31 -5.93 7.98 -6.61
CA MET A 31 -4.54 8.14 -6.16
C MET A 31 -4.39 7.85 -4.66
N GLU A 32 -5.32 8.33 -3.82
CA GLU A 32 -5.32 8.04 -2.39
C GLU A 32 -5.42 6.54 -2.11
N ILE A 33 -6.36 5.83 -2.77
CA ILE A 33 -6.54 4.39 -2.55
C ILE A 33 -5.31 3.61 -2.99
N VAL A 34 -4.67 3.99 -4.10
CA VAL A 34 -3.43 3.34 -4.57
C VAL A 34 -2.33 3.51 -3.53
N HIS A 35 -2.09 4.74 -3.06
CA HIS A 35 -1.10 5.00 -2.03
C HIS A 35 -1.39 4.25 -0.72
N ASP A 36 -2.66 4.17 -0.30
CA ASP A 36 -3.04 3.40 0.89
C ASP A 36 -2.75 1.90 0.72
N ILE A 37 -2.97 1.34 -0.46
CA ILE A 37 -2.63 -0.07 -0.77
C ILE A 37 -1.12 -0.27 -0.70
N GLU A 38 -0.34 0.58 -1.37
CA GLU A 38 1.13 0.52 -1.34
C GLU A 38 1.68 0.62 0.08
N ALA A 39 1.12 1.50 0.92
CA ALA A 39 1.53 1.63 2.31
C ALA A 39 1.18 0.41 3.16
N ILE A 40 0.08 -0.29 2.85
CA ILE A 40 -0.27 -1.55 3.52
C ILE A 40 0.69 -2.67 3.09
N ASP A 41 0.96 -2.76 1.79
CA ASP A 41 1.85 -3.78 1.23
C ASP A 41 3.28 -3.61 1.75
N ALA A 42 3.81 -2.37 1.78
CA ALA A 42 5.12 -2.07 2.35
C ALA A 42 5.24 -2.45 3.84
N ARG A 43 4.20 -2.18 4.65
CA ARG A 43 4.18 -2.60 6.06
C ARG A 43 4.12 -4.11 6.23
N ALA A 44 3.44 -4.81 5.32
CA ALA A 44 3.40 -6.28 5.34
C ALA A 44 4.77 -6.87 5.00
N GLU A 45 5.50 -6.27 4.06
CA GLU A 45 6.87 -6.64 3.70
C GLU A 45 7.83 -6.37 4.87
N GLU A 46 7.82 -5.17 5.47
CA GLU A 46 8.67 -4.86 6.63
C GLU A 46 8.45 -5.80 7.82
N SER A 47 7.19 -6.20 8.08
CA SER A 47 6.88 -7.16 9.13
C SER A 47 7.31 -8.59 8.80
N SER A 48 7.45 -8.92 7.52
CA SER A 48 7.94 -10.21 7.02
C SER A 48 9.48 -10.26 7.03
N GLU A 49 10.14 -9.13 6.82
CA GLU A 49 11.60 -9.01 6.70
C GLU A 49 12.33 -8.81 8.03
N SER A 50 11.59 -8.75 9.15
CA SER A 50 12.17 -8.90 10.49
C SER A 50 12.63 -10.35 10.70
N GLU A 51 13.76 -10.70 10.11
CA GLU A 51 14.53 -11.87 10.53
C GLU A 51 14.87 -11.72 12.01
N ALA A 52 14.53 -12.74 12.80
CA ALA A 52 14.93 -12.80 14.19
C ALA A 52 16.46 -12.77 14.25
N VAL A 53 17.02 -11.64 14.67
CA VAL A 53 18.44 -11.58 15.02
C VAL A 53 18.61 -12.44 16.27
N GLU A 54 19.06 -13.68 16.08
CA GLU A 54 19.52 -14.49 17.19
C GLU A 54 20.78 -13.85 17.75
N ASP A 55 20.75 -13.48 19.03
CA ASP A 55 21.96 -13.13 19.75
C ASP A 55 22.91 -14.34 19.66
N GLY A 56 23.97 -14.19 18.86
CA GLY A 56 25.00 -15.21 18.74
C GLY A 56 25.61 -15.53 20.10
N GLU A 57 26.11 -16.76 20.27
CA GLU A 57 26.67 -17.20 21.54
C GLU A 57 27.79 -16.28 22.01
N PHE A 58 27.66 -15.75 23.23
CA PHE A 58 28.59 -14.80 23.82
C PHE A 58 29.99 -15.42 23.95
N ASP A 59 30.96 -14.91 23.20
CA ASP A 59 32.36 -15.34 23.28
C ASP A 59 33.09 -14.59 24.40
N ALA A 60 33.23 -15.25 25.55
CA ALA A 60 33.93 -14.73 26.72
C ALA A 60 35.47 -14.67 26.56
N SER A 61 36.05 -15.18 25.47
CA SER A 61 37.50 -15.13 25.21
C SER A 61 38.00 -13.75 24.75
N ALA A 62 37.08 -12.84 24.42
CA ALA A 62 37.36 -11.49 23.96
C ALA A 62 37.46 -10.43 25.09
N VAL A 63 37.42 -10.83 26.36
CA VAL A 63 37.54 -9.96 27.56
C VAL A 63 38.82 -10.25 28.34
#